data_AF-A0A4V1SV78-F1
#
_entry.id   AF-A0A4V1SV78-F1
#
_cell.length_a   1.000
_cell.length_b   1.000
_cell.length_c   1.000
_cell.angle_alpha   90.00
_cell.angle_beta   90.00
_cell.angle_gamma   90.00
#
_symmetry.space_group_name_H-M   'P 1'
#
loop_
_entity.id
_entity.type
_entity.pdbx_description
1 polymer ?
#
loop_
_entity_poly.entity_id
_entity_poly.type
_entity_poly.pdbx_seq_one_letter_code
_entity_poly.pdbx_strand_id
1 'polypeptide(L)'
;MRIERKILTRKQILLGRYSAQFWVLAAFLALVFLIGGGSRNDIQSLVILRPASILVFAFGLWTLSREHLNAYRWVFGMAAAIMILTALHLVPLPPAMWEALSGRGLLVEIDHAAGIGGVWRPLAMVPTGAWNAFFSLFAPLSVLVLGVQLDADERFRFLPLLLGIGLLSGSIGLLQILGAPDGPLYFYRVTNEGSAVGLFANRNHAAVFLACLFPLLAIFGWVNAETIERRRFRSWMSGILGGFILMLILVTGSRAGVVVAALGLVSVPLLYQPPQITLPARRKGAPRTKFTFIYGAFGIVALGVLTALFSRAEALKRLTAPDQLDDRRFQIWGPTLDAIWKY
;
A
#
# COMPACT_ATOMS: atom_id res chain seq x y z
N MET A 1 5.34 53.58 18.48
CA MET A 1 4.66 52.65 17.55
C MET A 1 4.85 51.24 18.10
N ARG A 2 3.82 50.69 18.77
CA ARG A 2 3.89 49.43 19.54
C ARG A 2 3.70 48.27 18.56
N ILE A 3 4.73 47.46 18.34
CA ILE A 3 4.64 46.26 17.47
C ILE A 3 3.83 45.21 18.23
N GLU A 4 2.55 45.07 17.87
CA GLU A 4 1.74 43.92 18.29
C GLU A 4 2.30 42.65 17.65
N ARG A 5 3.10 41.89 18.42
CA ARG A 5 3.37 40.49 18.07
C ARG A 5 2.06 39.73 18.28
N LYS A 6 1.29 39.53 17.21
CA LYS A 6 0.19 38.56 17.19
C LYS A 6 0.74 37.20 17.65
N ILE A 7 0.33 36.77 18.84
CA ILE A 7 0.60 35.42 19.34
C ILE A 7 -0.25 34.47 18.50
N LEU A 8 0.32 33.95 17.42
CA LEU A 8 -0.32 32.93 16.61
C LEU A 8 -0.47 31.67 17.46
N THR A 9 -1.68 31.10 17.47
CA THR A 9 -1.94 29.84 18.15
C THR A 9 -1.12 28.71 17.50
N ARG A 10 -0.72 27.68 18.26
CA ARG A 10 0.06 26.53 17.77
C ARG A 10 -0.54 25.90 16.50
N LYS A 11 -1.87 25.95 16.36
CA LYS A 11 -2.63 25.51 15.18
C LYS A 11 -2.35 26.39 13.94
N GLN A 12 -2.28 27.71 14.10
CA GLN A 12 -1.95 28.64 13.01
C GLN A 12 -0.49 28.49 12.55
N ILE A 13 0.44 28.20 13.47
CA ILE A 13 1.85 27.94 13.14
C ILE A 13 2.00 26.62 12.36
N LEU A 14 1.23 25.58 12.71
CA LEU A 14 1.25 24.31 11.99
C LEU A 14 0.58 24.40 10.62
N LEU A 15 -0.53 25.13 10.49
CA LEU A 15 -1.22 25.34 9.21
C LEU A 15 -0.42 26.24 8.24
N GLY A 16 0.38 27.18 8.75
CA GLY A 16 1.26 28.00 7.92
C GLY A 16 2.57 27.31 7.48
N ARG A 17 2.86 26.10 8.00
CA ARG A 17 4.12 25.37 7.74
C ARG A 17 3.99 24.30 6.65
N TYR A 18 2.76 23.90 6.32
CA TYR A 18 2.49 22.84 5.35
C TYR A 18 1.47 23.31 4.33
N SER A 19 1.65 22.86 3.09
CA SER A 19 0.76 23.11 1.97
C SER A 19 -0.63 22.51 2.20
N ALA A 20 -1.63 23.02 1.48
CA ALA A 20 -2.98 22.44 1.50
C ALA A 20 -2.95 20.99 0.99
N GLN A 21 -2.12 20.71 0.00
CA GLN A 21 -1.89 19.39 -0.60
C GLN A 21 -1.45 18.37 0.45
N PHE A 22 -0.55 18.76 1.36
CA PHE A 22 -0.10 17.90 2.46
C PHE A 22 -1.27 17.46 3.34
N TRP A 23 -2.09 18.41 3.78
CA TRP A 23 -3.23 18.12 4.66
C TRP A 23 -4.31 17.31 3.97
N VAL A 24 -4.62 17.63 2.71
CA VAL A 24 -5.59 16.87 1.90
C VAL A 24 -5.10 15.44 1.72
N LEU A 25 -3.83 15.23 1.37
CA LEU A 25 -3.27 13.90 1.19
C LEU A 25 -3.25 13.11 2.51
N ALA A 26 -2.90 13.74 3.64
CA ALA A 26 -2.90 13.11 4.96
C ALA A 26 -4.31 12.67 5.37
N ALA A 27 -5.31 13.54 5.22
CA ALA A 27 -6.70 13.23 5.51
C ALA A 27 -7.24 12.14 4.59
N PHE A 28 -6.91 12.22 3.29
CA PHE A 28 -7.33 11.22 2.31
C PHE A 28 -6.74 9.84 2.61
N LEU A 29 -5.45 9.75 2.93
CA LEU A 29 -4.83 8.47 3.29
C LEU A 29 -5.41 7.91 4.60
N ALA A 30 -5.65 8.75 5.61
CA ALA A 30 -6.35 8.31 6.81
C ALA A 30 -7.72 7.70 6.47
N LEU A 31 -8.50 8.35 5.60
CA LEU A 31 -9.77 7.81 5.11
C LEU A 31 -9.58 6.47 4.38
N VAL A 32 -8.65 6.38 3.43
CA VAL A 32 -8.37 5.15 2.67
C VAL A 32 -8.04 3.98 3.62
N PHE A 33 -7.21 4.19 4.64
CA PHE A 33 -6.86 3.12 5.58
C PHE A 33 -7.97 2.77 6.56
N LEU A 34 -8.87 3.70 6.87
CA LEU A 34 -10.04 3.43 7.71
C LEU A 34 -11.09 2.59 6.99
N ILE A 35 -11.31 2.81 5.69
CA ILE A 35 -12.48 2.29 5.00
C ILE A 35 -12.23 1.58 3.66
N GLY A 36 -10.97 1.51 3.18
CA GLY A 36 -10.60 1.03 1.84
C GLY A 36 -9.80 -0.27 1.80
N GLY A 37 -9.73 -1.02 2.89
CA GLY A 37 -8.88 -2.21 3.05
C GLY A 37 -9.28 -3.46 2.25
N GLY A 38 -10.22 -3.38 1.30
CA GLY A 38 -10.65 -4.51 0.48
C GLY A 38 -10.80 -4.16 -1.00
N SER A 39 -10.66 -5.18 -1.86
CA SER A 39 -10.70 -5.05 -3.32
C SER A 39 -12.04 -5.42 -3.96
N ARG A 40 -12.99 -5.89 -3.14
CA ARG A 40 -14.30 -6.35 -3.60
C ARG A 40 -15.23 -5.18 -3.88
N ASN A 41 -16.16 -5.37 -4.81
CA ASN A 41 -17.13 -4.36 -5.21
C ASN A 41 -18.34 -4.23 -4.27
N ASP A 42 -18.58 -5.20 -3.37
CA ASP A 42 -19.70 -5.27 -2.43
C ASP A 42 -19.42 -4.62 -1.06
N ILE A 43 -18.28 -3.93 -0.92
CA ILE A 43 -17.90 -3.23 0.30
C ILE A 43 -18.67 -1.90 0.39
N GLN A 44 -19.53 -1.77 1.41
CA GLN A 44 -20.42 -0.61 1.57
C GLN A 44 -19.68 0.72 1.68
N SER A 45 -18.53 0.74 2.35
CA SER A 45 -17.74 1.97 2.51
C SER A 45 -17.20 2.55 1.19
N LEU A 46 -17.15 1.77 0.11
CA LEU A 46 -16.73 2.27 -1.19
C LEU A 46 -17.69 3.29 -1.79
N VAL A 47 -18.95 3.31 -1.33
CA VAL A 47 -19.93 4.35 -1.67
C VAL A 47 -19.44 5.75 -1.23
N ILE A 48 -18.68 5.82 -0.14
CA ILE A 48 -18.08 7.07 0.36
C ILE A 48 -16.68 7.25 -0.22
N LEU A 49 -15.85 6.20 -0.21
CA LEU A 49 -14.44 6.30 -0.58
C LEU A 49 -14.24 6.65 -2.06
N ARG A 50 -15.05 6.12 -2.97
CA ARG A 50 -14.87 6.35 -4.42
C ARG A 50 -15.18 7.79 -4.82
N PRO A 51 -16.34 8.40 -4.46
CA PRO A 51 -16.56 9.81 -4.73
C PRO A 51 -15.49 10.70 -4.08
N ALA A 52 -15.09 10.41 -2.83
CA ALA A 52 -14.02 11.14 -2.16
C ALA A 52 -12.70 11.06 -2.94
N SER A 53 -12.33 9.88 -3.45
CA SER A 53 -11.13 9.70 -4.27
C SER A 53 -11.19 10.50 -5.57
N ILE A 54 -12.36 10.56 -6.23
CA ILE A 54 -12.52 11.35 -7.46
C ILE A 54 -12.38 12.86 -7.17
N LEU A 55 -12.98 13.34 -6.08
CA LEU A 55 -12.90 14.75 -5.68
C LEU A 55 -11.46 15.15 -5.30
N VAL A 56 -10.76 14.30 -4.56
CA VAL A 56 -9.35 14.53 -4.19
C VAL A 56 -8.45 14.48 -5.43
N PHE A 57 -8.70 13.55 -6.35
CA PHE A 57 -7.99 13.50 -7.64
C PHE A 57 -8.22 14.78 -8.46
N ALA A 58 -9.46 15.25 -8.56
CA ALA A 58 -9.80 16.48 -9.28
C ALA A 58 -9.12 17.72 -8.65
N PHE A 59 -9.12 17.83 -7.32
CA PHE A 59 -8.38 18.87 -6.61
C PHE A 59 -6.87 18.80 -6.87
N GLY A 60 -6.30 17.59 -6.84
CA GLY A 60 -4.89 17.37 -7.14
C GLY A 60 -4.53 17.75 -8.58
N LEU A 61 -5.38 17.43 -9.56
CA LEU A 61 -5.21 17.88 -10.95
C LEU A 61 -5.29 19.39 -11.10
N TRP A 62 -6.23 20.04 -10.41
CA TRP A 62 -6.40 21.50 -10.49
C TRP A 62 -5.19 22.26 -9.97
N THR A 63 -4.50 21.71 -8.97
CA THR A 63 -3.30 22.31 -8.37
C THR A 63 -1.99 21.90 -9.07
N LEU A 64 -2.06 20.98 -10.04
CA LEU A 64 -0.88 20.43 -10.71
C LEU A 64 -0.30 21.39 -11.76
N SER A 65 0.99 21.69 -11.65
CA SER A 65 1.73 22.47 -12.64
C SER A 65 2.33 21.61 -13.77
N ARG A 66 2.67 22.24 -14.90
CA ARG A 66 3.39 21.59 -16.01
C ARG A 66 4.79 21.11 -15.61
N GLU A 67 5.43 21.78 -14.67
CA GLU A 67 6.74 21.38 -14.15
C GLU A 67 6.68 20.03 -13.45
N HIS A 68 5.65 19.80 -12.63
CA HIS A 68 5.43 18.50 -11.99
C HIS A 68 5.19 17.39 -13.01
N LEU A 69 4.40 17.65 -14.05
CA LEU A 69 4.15 16.70 -15.13
C LEU A 69 5.44 16.32 -15.87
N ASN A 70 6.26 17.32 -16.22
CA ASN A 70 7.51 17.09 -16.93
C ASN A 70 8.53 16.32 -16.06
N ALA A 71 8.63 16.66 -14.78
CA ALA A 71 9.52 15.98 -13.83
C ALA A 71 9.18 14.49 -13.65
N TYR A 72 7.89 14.13 -13.70
CA TYR A 72 7.40 12.77 -13.46
C TYR A 72 6.70 12.14 -14.68
N ARG A 73 7.05 12.56 -15.90
CA ARG A 73 6.33 12.21 -17.15
C ARG A 73 6.13 10.72 -17.37
N TRP A 74 7.10 9.88 -16.97
CA TRP A 74 7.00 8.43 -17.13
C TRP A 74 6.01 7.80 -16.14
N VAL A 75 5.95 8.33 -14.91
CA VAL A 75 4.99 7.87 -13.90
C VAL A 75 3.58 8.26 -14.31
N PHE A 76 3.40 9.48 -14.81
CA PHE A 76 2.12 9.92 -15.37
C PHE A 76 1.74 9.15 -16.64
N GLY A 77 2.70 8.85 -17.53
CA GLY A 77 2.48 8.01 -18.70
C GLY A 77 2.01 6.60 -18.34
N MET A 78 2.65 5.98 -17.34
CA MET A 78 2.22 4.68 -16.82
C MET A 78 0.82 4.75 -16.20
N ALA A 79 0.55 5.77 -15.37
CA ALA A 79 -0.74 5.99 -14.76
C ALA A 79 -1.86 6.17 -15.81
N ALA A 80 -1.60 6.97 -16.85
CA ALA A 80 -2.50 7.17 -17.98
C ALA A 80 -2.72 5.87 -18.76
N ALA A 81 -1.66 5.09 -19.04
CA ALA A 81 -1.77 3.82 -19.73
C ALA A 81 -2.65 2.82 -18.96
N ILE A 82 -2.50 2.71 -17.64
CA ILE A 82 -3.32 1.84 -16.79
C ILE A 82 -4.79 2.31 -16.78
N MET A 83 -5.01 3.63 -16.68
CA MET A 83 -6.35 4.21 -16.73
C MET A 83 -7.02 3.96 -18.09
N ILE A 84 -6.30 4.16 -19.19
CA ILE A 84 -6.79 3.87 -20.55
C ILE A 84 -7.09 2.38 -20.69
N LEU A 85 -6.19 1.49 -20.24
CA LEU A 85 -6.40 0.06 -20.30
C LEU A 85 -7.68 -0.37 -19.58
N THR A 86 -7.92 0.13 -18.36
CA THR A 86 -9.15 -0.18 -17.62
C THR A 86 -10.40 0.45 -18.24
N ALA A 87 -10.28 1.63 -18.86
CA ALA A 87 -11.38 2.24 -19.62
C ALA A 87 -11.71 1.45 -20.89
N LEU A 88 -10.71 0.94 -21.62
CA LEU A 88 -10.91 0.09 -22.80
C LEU A 88 -11.68 -1.20 -22.47
N HIS A 89 -11.49 -1.75 -21.27
CA HIS A 89 -12.25 -2.91 -20.80
C HIS A 89 -13.76 -2.64 -20.63
N LEU A 90 -14.17 -1.36 -20.57
CA LEU A 90 -15.56 -0.93 -20.47
C LEU A 90 -16.18 -0.57 -21.82
N VAL A 91 -15.39 -0.47 -22.89
CA VAL A 91 -15.89 -0.12 -24.23
C VAL A 91 -16.75 -1.26 -24.75
N PRO A 92 -18.04 -1.01 -25.07
CA PRO A 92 -18.90 -2.01 -25.67
C PRO A 92 -18.46 -2.29 -27.11
N LEU A 93 -18.29 -3.56 -27.43
CA LEU A 93 -17.95 -4.03 -28.77
C LEU A 93 -19.20 -4.53 -29.49
N PRO A 94 -19.25 -4.40 -30.84
CA PRO A 94 -20.26 -5.05 -31.66
C PRO A 94 -20.22 -6.58 -31.46
N PRO A 95 -21.37 -7.28 -31.58
CA PRO A 95 -21.45 -8.73 -31.36
C PRO A 95 -20.42 -9.51 -32.15
N ALA A 96 -20.31 -9.28 -33.47
CA ALA A 96 -19.36 -9.97 -34.33
C ALA A 96 -17.90 -9.84 -33.86
N MET A 97 -17.50 -8.68 -33.33
CA MET A 97 -16.15 -8.48 -32.79
C MET A 97 -15.97 -9.14 -31.43
N TRP A 98 -17.00 -9.10 -30.58
CA TRP A 98 -16.94 -9.66 -29.24
C TRP A 98 -16.95 -11.19 -29.26
N GLU A 99 -17.78 -11.78 -30.11
CA GLU A 99 -17.93 -13.23 -30.30
C GLU A 99 -16.68 -13.86 -30.89
N ALA A 100 -15.96 -13.11 -31.75
CA ALA A 100 -14.69 -13.55 -32.33
C ALA A 100 -13.55 -13.65 -31.31
N LEU A 101 -13.66 -13.03 -30.12
CA LEU A 101 -12.59 -13.09 -29.11
C LEU A 101 -12.44 -14.51 -28.54
N SER A 102 -11.20 -14.93 -28.29
CA SER A 102 -10.93 -16.24 -27.67
C SER A 102 -11.59 -16.41 -26.32
N GLY A 103 -12.07 -17.62 -26.04
CA GLY A 103 -12.70 -17.98 -24.76
C GLY A 103 -14.17 -17.56 -24.65
N ARG A 104 -14.77 -17.02 -25.72
CA ARG A 104 -16.19 -16.61 -25.74
C ARG A 104 -17.14 -17.68 -26.25
N GLY A 105 -16.66 -18.73 -26.91
CA GLY A 105 -17.51 -19.73 -27.59
C GLY A 105 -18.66 -20.28 -26.73
N LEU A 106 -18.36 -20.71 -25.50
CA LEU A 106 -19.39 -21.20 -24.57
C LEU A 106 -20.44 -20.13 -24.22
N LEU A 107 -20.02 -18.86 -24.05
CA LEU A 107 -20.95 -17.76 -23.78
C LEU A 107 -21.87 -17.52 -24.98
N VAL A 108 -21.31 -17.56 -26.20
CA VAL A 108 -22.06 -17.39 -27.45
C VAL A 108 -23.08 -18.50 -27.65
N GLU A 109 -22.69 -19.77 -27.41
CA GLU A 109 -23.61 -20.91 -27.46
C GLU A 109 -24.78 -20.77 -26.47
N ILE A 110 -24.49 -20.36 -25.22
CA ILE A 110 -25.51 -20.11 -24.20
C ILE A 110 -26.47 -18.99 -24.66
N ASP A 111 -25.95 -17.90 -25.24
CA ASP A 111 -26.79 -16.80 -25.70
C ASP A 111 -27.72 -17.18 -26.84
N HIS A 112 -27.21 -17.96 -27.80
CA HIS A 112 -28.05 -18.47 -28.88
C HIS A 112 -29.13 -19.41 -28.35
N ALA A 113 -28.80 -20.30 -27.41
CA ALA A 113 -29.77 -21.19 -26.79
C ALA A 113 -30.83 -20.42 -25.97
N ALA A 114 -30.46 -19.29 -25.36
CA ALA A 114 -31.35 -18.44 -24.57
C ALA A 114 -32.12 -17.41 -25.42
N GLY A 115 -31.86 -17.29 -26.73
CA GLY A 115 -32.47 -16.28 -27.60
C GLY A 115 -31.99 -14.85 -27.35
N ILE A 116 -30.82 -14.67 -26.74
CA ILE A 116 -30.24 -13.37 -26.31
C ILE A 116 -29.22 -12.83 -27.34
N GLY A 117 -28.94 -13.54 -28.44
CA GLY A 117 -27.88 -13.19 -29.40
C GLY A 117 -27.90 -11.74 -29.92
N GLY A 118 -26.74 -11.24 -30.35
CA GLY A 118 -26.62 -9.90 -30.96
C GLY A 118 -26.49 -8.73 -29.97
N VAL A 119 -26.15 -8.99 -28.70
CA VAL A 119 -26.01 -7.95 -27.68
C VAL A 119 -24.60 -7.34 -27.69
N TRP A 120 -24.54 -6.01 -27.66
CA TRP A 120 -23.29 -5.28 -27.48
C TRP A 120 -22.77 -5.44 -26.06
N ARG A 121 -21.49 -5.79 -25.92
CA ARG A 121 -20.90 -6.12 -24.62
C ARG A 121 -19.53 -5.50 -24.44
N PRO A 122 -19.19 -5.08 -23.20
CA PRO A 122 -17.85 -4.64 -22.88
C PRO A 122 -16.79 -5.69 -23.23
N LEU A 123 -15.58 -5.22 -23.53
CA LEU A 123 -14.41 -6.09 -23.64
C LEU A 123 -14.22 -6.95 -22.38
N ALA A 124 -14.56 -6.47 -21.19
CA ALA A 124 -14.57 -7.28 -19.97
C ALA A 124 -15.65 -8.37 -19.98
N MET A 125 -15.28 -9.62 -19.64
CA MET A 125 -16.24 -10.71 -19.37
C MET A 125 -17.15 -10.43 -18.17
N VAL A 126 -16.63 -9.70 -17.17
CA VAL A 126 -17.37 -9.31 -15.97
C VAL A 126 -17.38 -7.77 -15.89
N PRO A 127 -18.36 -7.09 -16.52
CA PRO A 127 -18.39 -5.63 -16.59
C PRO A 127 -18.35 -4.94 -15.22
N THR A 128 -19.02 -5.50 -14.22
CA THR A 128 -19.02 -4.97 -12.85
C THR A 128 -17.63 -5.03 -12.20
N GLY A 129 -16.81 -6.02 -12.56
CA GLY A 129 -15.41 -6.13 -12.14
C GLY A 129 -14.52 -5.08 -12.82
N ALA A 130 -14.74 -4.81 -14.10
CA ALA A 130 -14.04 -3.75 -14.82
C ALA A 130 -14.37 -2.36 -14.26
N TRP A 131 -15.65 -2.09 -13.96
CA TRP A 131 -16.05 -0.84 -13.29
C TRP A 131 -15.40 -0.70 -11.91
N ASN A 132 -15.36 -1.78 -11.13
CA ASN A 132 -14.67 -1.80 -9.84
C ASN A 132 -13.18 -1.47 -10.00
N ALA A 133 -12.50 -2.07 -10.97
CA ALA A 133 -11.10 -1.81 -11.24
C ALA A 133 -10.86 -0.34 -11.66
N PHE A 134 -11.65 0.17 -12.61
CA PHE A 134 -11.56 1.55 -13.09
C PHE A 134 -11.73 2.57 -11.95
N PHE A 135 -12.79 2.45 -11.15
CA PHE A 135 -13.02 3.38 -10.05
C PHE A 135 -12.02 3.24 -8.90
N SER A 136 -11.45 2.06 -8.68
CA SER A 136 -10.40 1.85 -7.68
C SER A 136 -9.09 2.57 -8.03
N LEU A 137 -8.86 2.95 -9.30
CA LEU A 137 -7.66 3.70 -9.70
C LEU A 137 -7.62 5.13 -9.16
N PHE A 138 -8.77 5.74 -8.87
CA PHE A 138 -8.79 7.14 -8.40
C PHE A 138 -8.09 7.31 -7.05
N ALA A 139 -8.05 6.29 -6.19
CA ALA A 139 -7.34 6.36 -4.92
C ALA A 139 -5.82 6.47 -5.09
N PRO A 140 -5.12 5.53 -5.77
CA PRO A 140 -3.68 5.69 -6.02
C PRO A 140 -3.37 6.89 -6.93
N LEU A 141 -4.25 7.26 -7.86
CA LEU A 141 -4.05 8.46 -8.68
C LEU A 141 -4.11 9.74 -7.86
N SER A 142 -5.01 9.84 -6.88
CA SER A 142 -5.07 10.95 -5.93
C SER A 142 -3.76 11.12 -5.17
N VAL A 143 -3.19 10.00 -4.70
CA VAL A 143 -1.90 9.97 -4.01
C VAL A 143 -0.79 10.42 -4.95
N LEU A 144 -0.81 9.99 -6.21
CA LEU A 144 0.17 10.41 -7.22
C LEU A 144 0.10 11.92 -7.49
N VAL A 145 -1.06 12.46 -7.84
CA VAL A 145 -1.20 13.87 -8.25
C VAL A 145 -0.90 14.84 -7.11
N LEU A 146 -1.20 14.48 -5.86
CA LEU A 146 -0.87 15.30 -4.68
C LEU A 146 0.57 15.06 -4.21
N GLY A 147 1.04 13.82 -4.22
CA GLY A 147 2.35 13.45 -3.70
C GLY A 147 3.50 14.08 -4.47
N VAL A 148 3.37 14.23 -5.79
CA VAL A 148 4.41 14.90 -6.62
C VAL A 148 4.53 16.39 -6.34
N GLN A 149 3.48 17.03 -5.80
CA GLN A 149 3.46 18.46 -5.47
C GLN A 149 4.09 18.77 -4.12
N LEU A 150 4.24 17.77 -3.24
CA LEU A 150 4.87 17.96 -1.94
C LEU A 150 6.36 18.23 -2.10
N ASP A 151 6.91 19.15 -1.31
CA ASP A 151 8.35 19.38 -1.25
C ASP A 151 9.08 18.24 -0.49
N ALA A 152 10.41 18.26 -0.52
CA ALA A 152 11.21 17.20 0.12
C ALA A 152 10.98 17.11 1.65
N ASP A 153 10.74 18.25 2.29
CA ASP A 153 10.51 18.34 3.73
C ASP A 153 9.13 17.77 4.11
N GLU A 154 8.10 18.11 3.35
CA GLU A 154 6.74 17.60 3.47
C GLU A 154 6.69 16.10 3.27
N ARG A 155 7.30 15.59 2.19
CA ARG A 155 7.41 14.14 1.93
C ARG A 155 8.10 13.43 3.08
N PHE A 156 9.20 14.00 3.59
CA PHE A 156 9.93 13.42 4.71
C PHE A 156 9.08 13.41 6.00
N ARG A 157 8.29 14.46 6.25
CA ARG A 157 7.37 14.53 7.41
C ARG A 157 6.09 13.72 7.23
N PHE A 158 5.84 13.20 6.04
CA PHE A 158 4.77 12.25 5.76
C PHE A 158 5.14 10.82 6.21
N LEU A 159 6.42 10.48 6.29
CA LEU A 159 6.89 9.13 6.65
C LEU A 159 6.34 8.62 8.00
N PRO A 160 6.35 9.41 9.09
CA PRO A 160 5.81 8.94 10.37
C PRO A 160 4.33 8.56 10.32
N LEU A 161 3.53 9.23 9.47
CA LEU A 161 2.12 8.89 9.30
C LEU A 161 1.97 7.49 8.67
N LEU A 162 2.68 7.22 7.58
CA LEU A 162 2.64 5.92 6.90
C LEU A 162 3.18 4.79 7.78
N LEU A 163 4.30 5.04 8.47
CA LEU A 163 4.87 4.10 9.42
C LEU A 163 3.92 3.84 10.59
N GLY A 164 3.29 4.87 11.12
CA GLY A 164 2.30 4.76 12.21
C GLY A 164 1.09 3.93 11.80
N ILE A 165 0.53 4.15 10.61
CA ILE A 165 -0.56 3.35 10.04
C ILE A 165 -0.11 1.89 9.85
N GLY A 166 1.11 1.68 9.36
CA GLY A 166 1.74 0.37 9.24
C GLY A 166 1.78 -0.40 10.54
N LEU A 167 2.33 0.23 11.59
CA LEU A 167 2.46 -0.35 12.92
C LEU A 167 1.09 -0.59 13.56
N LEU A 168 0.15 0.35 13.42
CA LEU A 168 -1.22 0.17 13.89
C LEU A 168 -1.89 -1.04 13.21
N SER A 169 -1.83 -1.10 11.88
CA SER A 169 -2.40 -2.22 11.11
C SER A 169 -1.77 -3.55 11.49
N GLY A 170 -0.46 -3.60 11.63
CA GLY A 170 0.25 -4.81 12.07
C GLY A 170 -0.13 -5.22 13.49
N SER A 171 -0.26 -4.27 14.40
CA SER A 171 -0.64 -4.52 15.79
C SER A 171 -2.08 -5.04 15.89
N ILE A 172 -3.00 -4.48 15.11
CA ILE A 172 -4.36 -5.01 14.97
C ILE A 172 -4.31 -6.45 14.40
N GLY A 173 -3.46 -6.70 13.40
CA GLY A 173 -3.24 -8.03 12.84
C GLY A 173 -2.79 -9.06 13.88
N LEU A 174 -1.92 -8.67 14.81
CA LEU A 174 -1.51 -9.53 15.92
C LEU A 174 -2.69 -9.82 16.86
N LEU A 175 -3.49 -8.80 17.20
CA LEU A 175 -4.68 -8.97 18.02
C LEU A 175 -5.75 -9.84 17.35
N GLN A 176 -5.89 -9.78 16.03
CA GLN A 176 -6.81 -10.63 15.25
C GLN A 176 -6.47 -12.12 15.32
N ILE A 177 -5.17 -12.47 15.41
CA ILE A 177 -4.73 -13.86 15.58
C ILE A 177 -4.87 -14.33 17.01
N LEU A 178 -4.62 -13.44 17.98
CA LEU A 178 -4.77 -13.78 19.40
C LEU A 178 -6.24 -13.85 19.84
N GLY A 179 -7.13 -13.17 19.13
CA GLY A 179 -8.57 -13.16 19.38
C GLY A 179 -9.33 -14.28 18.64
N ALA A 180 -10.66 -14.22 18.74
CA ALA A 180 -11.54 -15.14 18.02
C ALA A 180 -11.46 -14.91 16.49
N PRO A 181 -11.48 -15.97 15.66
CA PRO A 181 -11.43 -15.86 14.19
C PRO A 181 -12.56 -15.01 13.56
N ASP A 182 -13.70 -14.90 14.24
CA ASP A 182 -14.89 -14.12 13.88
C ASP A 182 -15.05 -12.86 14.74
N GLY A 183 -13.99 -12.44 15.44
CA GLY A 183 -14.01 -11.33 16.37
C GLY A 183 -14.24 -9.95 15.71
N PRO A 184 -14.61 -8.94 16.50
CA PRO A 184 -14.96 -7.59 16.00
C PRO A 184 -13.78 -6.83 15.39
N LEU A 185 -12.55 -7.34 15.52
CA LEU A 185 -11.35 -6.77 14.92
C LEU A 185 -11.23 -7.08 13.42
N TYR A 186 -12.07 -7.97 12.88
CA TYR A 186 -12.20 -8.19 11.44
C TYR A 186 -13.20 -7.20 10.86
N PHE A 187 -12.70 -6.13 10.24
CA PHE A 187 -13.52 -5.01 9.79
C PHE A 187 -14.34 -5.26 8.51
N TYR A 188 -14.14 -6.41 7.85
CA TYR A 188 -14.79 -6.75 6.59
C TYR A 188 -15.49 -8.09 6.69
N ARG A 189 -16.73 -8.15 6.17
CA ARG A 189 -17.57 -9.35 6.13
C ARG A 189 -16.92 -10.54 5.40
N VAL A 190 -16.14 -10.25 4.35
CA VAL A 190 -15.41 -11.27 3.59
C VAL A 190 -13.93 -11.00 3.78
N THR A 191 -13.29 -11.82 4.62
CA THR A 191 -11.89 -11.63 5.03
C THR A 191 -11.17 -12.97 5.19
N ASN A 192 -9.84 -12.93 5.37
CA ASN A 192 -9.07 -14.10 5.79
C ASN A 192 -9.14 -14.27 7.31
N GLU A 193 -10.23 -14.84 7.81
CA GLU A 193 -10.41 -15.16 9.23
C GLU A 193 -9.28 -16.05 9.76
N GLY A 194 -8.90 -15.83 11.02
CA GLY A 194 -7.76 -16.50 11.65
C GLY A 194 -6.38 -16.09 11.11
N SER A 195 -6.29 -15.11 10.21
CA SER A 195 -5.02 -14.55 9.71
C SER A 195 -4.84 -13.10 10.16
N ALA A 196 -3.58 -12.66 10.30
CA ALA A 196 -3.27 -11.25 10.55
C ALA A 196 -3.49 -10.42 9.28
N VAL A 197 -4.68 -9.82 9.17
CA VAL A 197 -5.07 -8.96 8.04
C VAL A 197 -4.98 -7.47 8.38
N GLY A 198 -4.92 -7.11 9.66
CA GLY A 198 -4.82 -5.73 10.12
C GLY A 198 -6.02 -4.89 9.66
N LEU A 199 -5.74 -3.75 9.05
CA LEU A 199 -6.76 -2.87 8.45
C LEU A 199 -7.30 -3.37 7.10
N PHE A 200 -6.80 -4.49 6.60
CA PHE A 200 -7.20 -5.05 5.30
C PHE A 200 -8.16 -6.23 5.47
N ALA A 201 -8.87 -6.58 4.40
CA ALA A 201 -9.66 -7.80 4.29
C ALA A 201 -8.81 -9.00 3.85
N ASN A 202 -7.61 -8.76 3.32
CA ASN A 202 -6.78 -9.79 2.72
C ASN A 202 -5.37 -9.77 3.29
N ARG A 203 -4.91 -10.92 3.77
CA ARG A 203 -3.57 -11.07 4.36
C ARG A 203 -2.44 -10.76 3.38
N ASN A 204 -2.65 -10.98 2.07
CA ASN A 204 -1.66 -10.64 1.06
C ASN A 204 -1.52 -9.13 0.91
N HIS A 205 -2.64 -8.39 0.90
CA HIS A 205 -2.61 -6.92 0.86
C HIS A 205 -1.95 -6.35 2.12
N ALA A 206 -2.28 -6.89 3.30
CA ALA A 206 -1.65 -6.51 4.57
C ALA A 206 -0.12 -6.70 4.54
N ALA A 207 0.34 -7.88 4.10
CA ALA A 207 1.75 -8.20 4.04
C ALA A 207 2.52 -7.35 3.01
N VAL A 208 1.93 -7.11 1.83
CA VAL A 208 2.52 -6.24 0.80
C VAL A 208 2.63 -4.80 1.31
N PHE A 209 1.60 -4.28 1.99
CA PHE A 209 1.65 -2.95 2.59
C PHE A 209 2.78 -2.84 3.62
N LEU A 210 2.89 -3.80 4.54
CA LEU A 210 3.98 -3.85 5.52
C LEU A 210 5.35 -3.90 4.85
N ALA A 211 5.50 -4.67 3.76
CA ALA A 211 6.74 -4.75 3.01
C ALA A 211 7.13 -3.41 2.35
N CYS A 212 6.15 -2.63 1.89
CA CYS A 212 6.39 -1.28 1.34
C CYS A 212 6.97 -0.29 2.37
N LEU A 213 6.95 -0.61 3.67
CA LEU A 213 7.48 0.26 4.73
C LEU A 213 9.01 0.15 4.87
N PHE A 214 9.65 -0.90 4.38
CA PHE A 214 11.12 -1.04 4.45
C PHE A 214 11.89 0.11 3.76
N PRO A 215 11.60 0.49 2.50
CA PRO A 215 12.25 1.65 1.89
C PRO A 215 11.95 2.95 2.64
N LEU A 216 10.74 3.09 3.20
CA LEU A 216 10.37 4.28 3.99
C LEU A 216 11.16 4.36 5.30
N LEU A 217 11.38 3.21 5.97
CA LEU A 217 12.24 3.10 7.14
C LEU A 217 13.70 3.41 6.81
N ALA A 218 14.21 3.01 5.65
CA ALA A 218 15.57 3.35 5.22
C ALA A 218 15.75 4.87 5.09
N ILE A 219 14.82 5.54 4.40
CA ILE A 219 14.81 7.00 4.25
C ILE A 219 14.65 7.68 5.61
N PHE A 220 13.73 7.18 6.44
CA PHE A 220 13.52 7.66 7.80
C PHE A 220 14.72 7.36 8.72
N GLY A 221 15.58 6.40 8.42
CA GLY A 221 16.81 6.18 9.19
C GLY A 221 17.91 7.19 8.84
N TRP A 222 18.04 7.54 7.56
CA TRP A 222 19.30 8.10 7.04
C TRP A 222 19.23 9.54 6.55
N VAL A 223 18.07 10.02 6.09
CA VAL A 223 17.92 11.32 5.41
C VAL A 223 17.59 12.44 6.41
N ASN A 224 18.00 13.69 6.16
CA ASN A 224 17.62 14.87 6.96
C ASN A 224 17.92 14.75 8.47
N ALA A 225 19.08 14.19 8.83
CA ALA A 225 19.54 14.14 10.22
C ALA A 225 20.59 15.23 10.48
N GLU A 226 20.16 16.31 11.13
CA GLU A 226 21.00 17.48 11.47
C GLU A 226 22.17 17.15 12.41
N THR A 227 22.02 16.11 13.24
CA THR A 227 23.04 15.68 14.21
C THR A 227 23.33 14.18 14.13
N ILE A 228 24.56 13.80 14.46
CA ILE A 228 24.99 12.38 14.52
C ILE A 228 24.12 11.58 15.50
N GLU A 229 23.75 12.17 16.63
CA GLU A 229 22.90 11.54 17.65
C GLU A 229 21.49 11.26 17.12
N ARG A 230 20.88 12.24 16.46
CA ARG A 230 19.54 12.10 15.86
C ARG A 230 19.55 11.07 14.73
N ARG A 231 20.61 11.04 13.92
CA ARG A 231 20.81 10.01 12.88
C ARG A 231 20.92 8.63 13.51
N ARG A 232 21.77 8.48 14.53
CA ARG A 232 21.95 7.21 15.25
C ARG A 232 20.63 6.74 15.83
N PHE A 233 19.92 7.59 16.58
CA PHE A 233 18.61 7.27 17.14
C PHE A 233 17.62 6.79 16.08
N ARG A 234 17.49 7.53 14.96
CA ARG A 234 16.59 7.17 13.86
C ARG A 234 16.99 5.88 13.16
N SER A 235 18.27 5.65 12.90
CA SER A 235 18.75 4.38 12.33
C SER A 235 18.45 3.20 13.24
N TRP A 236 18.69 3.32 14.55
CA TRP A 236 18.36 2.27 15.53
C TRP A 236 16.86 2.02 15.59
N MET A 237 16.05 3.08 15.68
CA MET A 237 14.59 2.96 15.66
C MET A 237 14.10 2.30 14.36
N SER A 238 14.69 2.64 13.22
CA SER A 238 14.34 2.04 11.92
C SER A 238 14.69 0.56 11.88
N GLY A 239 15.82 0.15 12.48
CA GLY A 239 16.18 -1.27 12.61
C GLY A 239 15.21 -2.06 13.50
N ILE A 240 14.81 -1.49 14.64
CA ILE A 240 13.84 -2.11 15.56
C ILE A 240 12.47 -2.24 14.88
N LEU A 241 11.97 -1.15 14.28
CA LEU A 241 10.70 -1.16 13.56
C LEU A 241 10.75 -2.09 12.35
N GLY A 242 11.87 -2.15 11.63
CA GLY A 242 12.07 -3.08 10.52
C GLY A 242 12.01 -4.53 10.96
N GLY A 243 12.66 -4.88 12.07
CA GLY A 243 12.57 -6.22 12.68
C GLY A 243 11.14 -6.57 13.09
N PHE A 244 10.42 -5.64 13.70
CA PHE A 244 9.03 -5.82 14.08
C PHE A 244 8.10 -5.99 12.86
N ILE A 245 8.27 -5.17 11.83
CA ILE A 245 7.51 -5.28 10.57
C ILE A 245 7.78 -6.62 9.87
N LEU A 246 9.04 -7.07 9.85
CA LEU A 246 9.39 -8.37 9.29
C LEU A 246 8.67 -9.51 10.03
N MET A 247 8.67 -9.48 11.37
CA MET A 247 7.90 -10.39 12.18
C MET A 247 6.41 -10.36 11.81
N LEU A 248 5.80 -9.17 11.74
CA LEU A 248 4.39 -9.01 11.38
C LEU A 248 4.07 -9.60 10.00
N ILE A 249 4.96 -9.43 9.02
CA ILE A 249 4.81 -10.02 7.68
C ILE A 249 4.80 -11.55 7.77
N LEU A 250 5.72 -12.15 8.53
CA LEU A 250 5.77 -13.60 8.70
C LEU A 250 4.49 -14.14 9.33
N VAL A 251 3.97 -13.43 10.33
CA VAL A 251 2.72 -13.75 11.03
C VAL A 251 1.50 -13.73 10.11
N THR A 252 1.50 -12.94 9.04
CA THR A 252 0.39 -12.96 8.05
C THR A 252 0.25 -14.28 7.30
N GLY A 253 1.29 -15.12 7.23
CA GLY A 253 1.29 -16.34 6.41
C GLY A 253 1.27 -16.09 4.89
N SER A 254 1.54 -14.87 4.43
CA SER A 254 1.51 -14.49 3.01
C SER A 254 2.82 -14.80 2.29
N ARG A 255 2.79 -15.77 1.36
CA ARG A 255 3.93 -16.11 0.48
C ARG A 255 4.40 -14.91 -0.35
N ALA A 256 3.45 -14.23 -0.98
CA ALA A 256 3.74 -13.02 -1.75
C ALA A 256 4.31 -11.92 -0.86
N GLY A 257 3.81 -11.78 0.37
CA GLY A 257 4.32 -10.84 1.36
C GLY A 257 5.80 -11.06 1.69
N VAL A 258 6.23 -12.32 1.86
CA VAL A 258 7.65 -12.66 2.10
C VAL A 258 8.53 -12.28 0.91
N VAL A 259 8.09 -12.56 -0.32
CA VAL A 259 8.82 -12.19 -1.54
C VAL A 259 8.95 -10.67 -1.66
N VAL A 260 7.85 -9.93 -1.46
CA VAL A 260 7.88 -8.46 -1.52
C VAL A 260 8.71 -7.87 -0.37
N ALA A 261 8.70 -8.49 0.82
CA ALA A 261 9.56 -8.09 1.93
C ALA A 261 11.04 -8.22 1.59
N ALA A 262 11.44 -9.29 0.89
CA ALA A 262 12.81 -9.46 0.41
C ALA A 262 13.21 -8.33 -0.55
N LEU A 263 12.33 -7.98 -1.51
CA LEU A 263 12.56 -6.83 -2.41
C LEU A 263 12.65 -5.50 -1.63
N GLY A 264 11.78 -5.32 -0.64
CA GLY A 264 11.81 -4.17 0.27
C GLY A 264 13.13 -4.07 1.03
N LEU A 265 13.66 -5.18 1.54
CA LEU A 265 14.96 -5.23 2.20
C LEU A 265 16.13 -4.96 1.24
N VAL A 266 16.08 -5.47 0.00
CA VAL A 266 17.09 -5.18 -1.04
C VAL A 266 17.10 -3.69 -1.40
N SER A 267 15.94 -3.01 -1.33
CA SER A 267 15.88 -1.56 -1.57
C SER A 267 16.60 -0.73 -0.50
N VAL A 268 16.76 -1.25 0.73
CA VAL A 268 17.36 -0.53 1.86
C VAL A 268 18.78 -0.04 1.52
N PRO A 269 19.77 -0.89 1.18
CA PRO A 269 21.12 -0.41 0.85
C PRO A 269 21.17 0.53 -0.37
N LEU A 270 20.26 0.36 -1.34
CA LEU A 270 20.20 1.21 -2.54
C LEU A 270 19.75 2.65 -2.24
N LEU A 271 19.02 2.84 -1.14
CA LEU A 271 18.55 4.15 -0.67
C LEU A 271 19.51 4.81 0.33
N TYR A 272 20.71 4.27 0.49
CA TYR A 272 21.70 4.82 1.40
C TYR A 272 22.20 6.18 0.92
N GLN A 273 22.04 7.19 1.79
CA GLN A 273 22.60 8.51 1.58
C GLN A 273 23.69 8.79 2.64
N PRO A 274 24.91 9.18 2.21
CA PRO A 274 25.96 9.58 3.13
C PRO A 274 25.51 10.83 3.90
N PRO A 275 25.90 10.94 5.18
CA PRO A 275 25.42 12.02 6.03
C PRO A 275 25.95 13.38 5.59
N GLN A 276 25.06 14.35 5.37
CA GLN A 276 25.40 15.77 5.32
C GLN A 276 25.35 16.32 6.76
N ILE A 277 26.38 16.03 7.57
CA ILE A 277 26.47 16.53 8.95
C ILE A 277 26.84 18.01 8.91
N THR A 278 25.88 18.87 9.24
CA THR A 278 26.08 20.32 9.30
C THR A 278 26.48 20.82 10.69
N LEU A 279 26.24 20.04 11.75
CA LEU A 279 26.52 20.44 13.14
C LEU A 279 27.44 19.42 13.85
N PRO A 280 28.51 19.88 14.54
CA PRO A 280 29.41 19.00 15.27
C PRO A 280 28.70 18.32 16.45
N ALA A 281 29.12 17.08 16.76
CA ALA A 281 28.55 16.30 17.86
C ALA A 281 28.75 17.01 19.21
N ARG A 282 27.67 17.14 19.99
CA ARG A 282 27.71 17.75 21.32
C ARG A 282 28.30 16.74 22.31
N ARG A 283 29.62 16.76 22.54
CA ARG A 283 30.25 15.91 23.57
C ARG A 283 29.98 16.45 24.99
N LYS A 284 29.20 15.71 25.78
CA LYS A 284 29.59 15.08 27.08
C LYS A 284 28.33 14.67 27.88
N GLY A 285 28.36 13.44 28.38
CA GLY A 285 27.33 12.87 29.25
C GLY A 285 26.55 11.76 28.56
N ALA A 286 27.01 10.51 28.67
CA ALA A 286 26.21 9.35 28.29
C ALA A 286 25.47 8.83 29.53
N PRO A 287 24.15 9.00 29.67
CA PRO A 287 23.43 8.32 30.73
C PRO A 287 22.77 7.07 30.13
N ARG A 288 23.26 5.89 30.54
CA ARG A 288 22.55 4.63 30.87
C ARG A 288 21.31 4.14 30.10
N THR A 289 20.87 4.80 29.03
CA THR A 289 19.72 4.46 28.18
C THR A 289 20.08 3.43 27.11
N LYS A 290 21.37 3.18 26.89
CA LYS A 290 21.84 2.18 25.91
C LYS A 290 21.29 0.78 26.19
N PHE A 291 21.13 0.40 27.46
CA PHE A 291 20.72 -0.96 27.81
C PHE A 291 19.20 -1.19 27.71
N THR A 292 18.35 -0.24 28.10
CA THR A 292 16.88 -0.38 28.00
C THR A 292 16.38 -0.50 26.56
N PHE A 293 16.99 0.22 25.61
CA PHE A 293 16.66 0.08 24.19
C PHE A 293 17.19 -1.24 23.58
N ILE A 294 18.34 -1.74 24.06
CA ILE A 294 18.87 -3.05 23.64
C ILE A 294 17.99 -4.18 24.16
N TYR A 295 17.54 -4.13 25.42
CA TYR A 295 16.60 -5.11 25.98
C TYR A 295 15.23 -5.03 25.32
N GLY A 296 14.76 -3.84 24.92
CA GLY A 296 13.52 -3.68 24.15
C GLY A 296 13.62 -4.22 22.72
N ALA A 297 14.73 -3.95 22.02
CA ALA A 297 15.01 -4.51 20.70
C ALA A 297 15.16 -6.04 20.76
N PHE A 298 15.87 -6.53 21.77
CA PHE A 298 16.03 -7.95 22.02
C PHE A 298 14.70 -8.61 22.39
N GLY A 299 13.84 -7.96 23.19
CA GLY A 299 12.50 -8.44 23.51
C GLY A 299 11.59 -8.53 22.28
N ILE A 300 11.63 -7.54 21.38
CA ILE A 300 10.86 -7.55 20.12
C ILE A 300 11.39 -8.61 19.15
N VAL A 301 12.71 -8.75 19.03
CA VAL A 301 13.34 -9.79 18.20
C VAL A 301 13.09 -11.17 18.79
N ALA A 302 13.17 -11.35 20.11
CA ALA A 302 12.90 -12.61 20.79
C ALA A 302 11.41 -12.98 20.70
N LEU A 303 10.50 -12.02 20.88
CA LEU A 303 9.07 -12.22 20.67
C LEU A 303 8.78 -12.57 19.21
N GLY A 304 9.39 -11.87 18.25
CA GLY A 304 9.23 -12.18 16.84
C GLY A 304 9.85 -13.50 16.40
N VAL A 305 10.97 -13.90 17.01
CA VAL A 305 11.56 -15.23 16.83
C VAL A 305 10.67 -16.29 17.46
N LEU A 306 10.10 -16.06 18.65
CA LEU A 306 9.13 -16.97 19.28
C LEU A 306 7.87 -17.10 18.42
N THR A 307 7.26 -16.00 17.97
CA THR A 307 6.09 -16.03 17.09
C THR A 307 6.40 -16.64 15.73
N ALA A 308 7.59 -16.38 15.16
CA ALA A 308 8.05 -17.04 13.94
C ALA A 308 8.31 -18.53 14.17
N LEU A 309 8.81 -18.97 15.32
CA LEU A 309 8.97 -20.39 15.64
C LEU A 309 7.61 -21.11 15.72
N PHE A 310 6.56 -20.45 16.20
CA PHE A 310 5.19 -20.97 16.17
C PHE A 310 4.49 -20.84 14.81
N SER A 311 4.80 -19.81 14.01
CA SER A 311 4.21 -19.55 12.66
C SER A 311 4.99 -20.20 11.50
N ARG A 312 6.23 -20.65 11.73
CA ARG A 312 7.09 -21.37 10.76
C ARG A 312 6.40 -22.61 10.20
N ALA A 313 5.43 -23.19 10.91
CA ALA A 313 4.66 -24.33 10.43
C ALA A 313 3.65 -24.00 9.32
N GLU A 314 3.36 -22.73 9.01
CA GLU A 314 2.30 -22.39 8.04
C GLU A 314 2.78 -21.56 6.85
N ALA A 315 3.57 -20.51 7.06
CA ALA A 315 4.11 -19.72 5.94
C ALA A 315 5.12 -20.54 5.11
N LEU A 316 6.08 -21.20 5.78
CA LEU A 316 7.04 -22.09 5.12
C LEU A 316 6.36 -23.36 4.61
N LYS A 317 5.46 -23.98 5.37
CA LYS A 317 4.69 -25.14 4.90
C LYS A 317 3.88 -24.82 3.64
N ARG A 318 3.32 -23.61 3.50
CA ARG A 318 2.66 -23.18 2.25
C ARG A 318 3.66 -22.89 1.12
N LEU A 319 4.88 -22.46 1.42
CA LEU A 319 5.97 -22.28 0.45
C LEU A 319 6.62 -23.59 0.00
N THR A 320 6.48 -24.67 0.77
CA THR A 320 7.03 -26.00 0.43
C THR A 320 5.95 -27.05 0.17
N ALA A 321 4.66 -26.70 0.29
CA ALA A 321 3.53 -27.59 0.04
C ALA A 321 3.53 -28.08 -1.43
N PRO A 322 3.33 -29.39 -1.68
CA PRO A 322 3.32 -29.98 -3.02
C PRO A 322 2.26 -29.42 -3.99
N ASP A 323 1.16 -28.84 -3.49
CA ASP A 323 0.05 -28.28 -4.30
C ASP A 323 0.42 -27.06 -5.17
N GLN A 324 1.70 -26.74 -5.33
CA GLN A 324 2.15 -25.60 -6.14
C GLN A 324 1.85 -25.76 -7.63
N LEU A 325 1.88 -26.99 -8.15
CA LEU A 325 1.58 -27.27 -9.56
C LEU A 325 0.07 -27.29 -9.84
N ASP A 326 -0.75 -27.54 -8.80
CA ASP A 326 -2.22 -27.51 -8.88
C ASP A 326 -2.82 -26.14 -8.52
N ASP A 327 -1.98 -25.18 -8.11
CA ASP A 327 -2.42 -23.81 -7.86
C ASP A 327 -2.86 -23.19 -9.19
N ARG A 328 -4.17 -22.92 -9.31
CA ARG A 328 -4.83 -22.35 -10.51
C ARG A 328 -4.12 -21.11 -11.07
N ARG A 329 -3.32 -20.41 -10.25
CA ARG A 329 -2.50 -19.26 -10.65
C ARG A 329 -1.42 -19.62 -11.66
N PHE A 330 -0.83 -20.81 -11.57
CA PHE A 330 0.16 -21.28 -12.53
C PHE A 330 -0.52 -21.89 -13.77
N GLN A 331 -1.67 -22.54 -13.57
CA GLN A 331 -2.47 -23.11 -14.65
C GLN A 331 -3.05 -22.07 -15.61
N ILE A 332 -3.26 -20.83 -15.18
CA ILE A 332 -3.76 -19.73 -16.04
C ILE A 332 -2.74 -19.29 -17.10
N TRP A 333 -1.44 -19.44 -16.86
CA TRP A 333 -0.41 -18.94 -17.79
C TRP A 333 -0.38 -19.69 -19.12
N GLY A 334 -0.59 -21.01 -19.11
CA GLY A 334 -0.66 -21.82 -20.34
C GLY A 334 -1.75 -21.34 -21.29
N PRO A 335 -3.03 -21.31 -20.87
CA PRO A 335 -4.12 -20.77 -21.67
C PRO A 335 -3.94 -19.30 -22.07
N THR A 336 -3.28 -18.49 -21.22
CA THR A 336 -3.00 -17.08 -21.55
C THR A 336 -1.98 -16.97 -22.68
N LEU A 337 -0.92 -17.78 -22.66
CA LEU A 337 0.08 -17.84 -23.73
C LEU A 337 -0.51 -18.40 -25.02
N ASP A 338 -1.33 -19.46 -24.93
CA ASP A 338 -2.01 -20.03 -26.09
C ASP A 338 -2.97 -19.03 -26.75
N ALA A 339 -3.62 -18.18 -25.95
CA ALA A 339 -4.47 -17.10 -26.46
C ALA A 339 -3.66 -16.00 -27.16
N ILE A 340 -2.44 -15.70 -26.68
CA ILE A 340 -1.53 -14.75 -27.33
C ILE A 340 -1.03 -15.30 -28.67
N TRP A 341 -0.71 -16.59 -28.77
CA TRP A 341 -0.19 -17.21 -29.99
C TRP A 341 -1.24 -17.49 -31.07
N LYS A 342 -2.53 -17.54 -30.71
CA LYS A 342 -3.64 -17.72 -31.67
C LYS A 342 -4.00 -16.43 -32.45
N TYR A 343 -3.40 -15.29 -32.12
CA TYR A 343 -3.60 -13.99 -32.76
C TYR A 343 -2.27 -13.29 -33.04
#